data_AF-A0AAD6N7X6-F1
#
_entry.id   AF-A0AAD6N7X6-F1
#
_cell.length_a   1.000
_cell.length_b   1.000
_cell.length_c   1.000
_cell.angle_alpha   90.00
_cell.angle_beta   90.00
_cell.angle_gamma   90.00
#
_symmetry.space_group_name_H-M   'P 1'
#
loop_
_entity.id
_entity.type
_entity.pdbx_description
1 polymer ?
#
loop_
_entity_poly.entity_id
_entity_poly.type
_entity_poly.pdbx_seq_one_letter_code
_entity_poly.pdbx_strand_id
1 'polypeptide(L)'
;MSYSQVSRSQYEASRYANSFIDSDFPQSDESSDALSSQSIAQSTPVSDTPPPPRYPRAPDLLQRVGKLFQPSYILYNCDKTDPMMETSRIQFVKWWLMTEFGSKKELQKSIRWDTIHKKSDVWSSFDQVANARTGEPKVMCNRCQSVVVHPRFNRSGPSPMKNHLNSAYCNQPRKTTKQSIDQLLREMPDNPPEEDPQVYHDHPSPIPHC
;
A
#
# COMPACT_ATOMS: atom_id res chain seq x y z
N MET A 1 -66.47 -11.05 32.93
CA MET A 1 -65.98 -11.05 31.53
C MET A 1 -66.43 -9.73 30.91
N SER A 2 -65.48 -8.84 30.60
CA SER A 2 -65.74 -7.42 30.28
C SER A 2 -64.84 -6.91 29.15
N TYR A 3 -65.51 -6.43 28.09
CA TYR A 3 -65.24 -5.29 27.17
C TYR A 3 -63.85 -5.17 26.49
N SER A 4 -63.79 -5.19 25.14
CA SER A 4 -63.62 -4.03 24.22
C SER A 4 -62.15 -3.61 24.06
N GLN A 5 -61.57 -3.21 22.93
CA GLN A 5 -61.95 -2.99 21.53
C GLN A 5 -60.62 -2.86 20.72
N VAL A 6 -60.71 -3.13 19.42
CA VAL A 6 -59.92 -2.63 18.26
C VAL A 6 -58.99 -1.42 18.50
N SER A 7 -57.76 -1.42 17.96
CA SER A 7 -57.28 -0.33 17.08
C SER A 7 -55.89 -0.53 16.44
N ARG A 8 -55.88 -0.23 15.13
CA ARG A 8 -54.83 0.38 14.30
C ARG A 8 -53.54 -0.36 13.95
N SER A 9 -53.57 -0.83 12.70
CA SER A 9 -52.48 -0.74 11.72
C SER A 9 -51.82 0.64 11.68
N GLN A 10 -50.49 0.70 11.67
CA GLN A 10 -49.73 1.82 11.13
C GLN A 10 -48.42 1.31 10.50
N TYR A 11 -48.50 1.14 9.19
CA TYR A 11 -47.40 1.17 8.23
C TYR A 11 -47.02 2.63 8.05
N GLU A 12 -45.86 3.04 8.59
CA GLU A 12 -45.31 4.38 8.36
C GLU A 12 -43.79 4.25 8.19
N ALA A 13 -43.39 3.77 7.02
CA ALA A 13 -42.00 3.74 6.58
C ALA A 13 -41.96 4.15 5.11
N SER A 14 -41.87 5.46 4.85
CA SER A 14 -41.26 6.07 3.64
C SER A 14 -41.72 7.53 3.46
N ARG A 15 -41.06 8.47 4.15
CA ARG A 15 -41.01 9.86 3.70
C ARG A 15 -39.74 10.54 4.17
N TYR A 16 -38.65 10.34 3.44
CA TYR A 16 -37.61 11.35 3.20
C TYR A 16 -36.88 10.93 1.92
N ALA A 17 -37.53 11.20 0.79
CA ALA A 17 -36.89 11.16 -0.52
C ALA A 17 -36.63 12.61 -0.95
N ASN A 18 -35.35 12.95 -0.95
CA ASN A 18 -34.64 13.88 -1.82
C ASN A 18 -35.47 15.01 -2.49
N SER A 19 -35.35 16.22 -1.95
CA SER A 19 -35.52 17.45 -2.73
C SER A 19 -34.14 18.12 -2.86
N PHE A 20 -33.44 17.79 -3.94
CA PHE A 20 -32.30 18.56 -4.45
C PHE A 20 -32.63 18.99 -5.87
N ILE A 21 -32.12 20.17 -6.22
CA ILE A 21 -32.14 20.87 -7.51
C ILE A 21 -33.31 21.84 -7.66
N ASP A 22 -33.08 23.07 -7.16
CA ASP A 22 -33.62 24.27 -7.78
C ASP A 22 -32.44 24.99 -8.43
N SER A 23 -32.56 25.24 -9.73
CA SER A 23 -31.54 25.85 -10.58
C SER A 23 -32.09 27.18 -11.06
N ASP A 24 -31.64 28.27 -10.47
CA ASP A 24 -31.84 29.62 -11.00
C ASP A 24 -30.48 30.30 -11.17
N PHE A 25 -30.07 30.39 -12.44
CA PHE A 25 -29.10 31.37 -12.93
C PHE A 25 -29.80 32.75 -13.00
N PRO A 26 -29.03 33.84 -12.92
CA PRO A 26 -28.88 34.60 -14.16
C PRO A 26 -27.44 35.03 -14.45
N GLN A 27 -27.16 35.01 -15.76
CA GLN A 27 -26.04 35.65 -16.44
C GLN A 27 -25.92 37.14 -16.11
N SER A 28 -24.69 37.62 -16.07
CA SER A 28 -24.37 39.01 -16.37
C SER A 28 -23.11 39.00 -17.24
N ASP A 29 -23.33 39.15 -18.54
CA ASP A 29 -22.37 39.75 -19.47
C ASP A 29 -22.07 41.17 -18.99
N GLU A 30 -20.80 41.57 -18.85
CA GLU A 30 -20.38 42.91 -19.29
C GLU A 30 -18.85 43.07 -19.40
N SER A 31 -18.47 43.55 -20.58
CA SER A 31 -17.32 44.40 -20.93
C SER A 31 -15.89 43.86 -20.91
N SER A 32 -15.34 43.84 -22.12
CA SER A 32 -13.91 43.76 -22.43
C SER A 32 -13.27 45.14 -22.27
N ASP A 33 -12.36 45.30 -21.32
CA ASP A 33 -11.36 46.37 -21.36
C ASP A 33 -9.96 45.76 -21.34
N ALA A 34 -9.37 45.72 -22.54
CA ALA A 34 -7.98 45.37 -22.76
C ALA A 34 -7.10 46.54 -22.32
N LEU A 35 -6.68 46.55 -21.06
CA LEU A 35 -5.58 47.41 -20.61
C LEU A 35 -4.27 46.62 -20.68
N SER A 36 -3.51 46.88 -21.75
CA SER A 36 -2.13 46.44 -21.89
C SER A 36 -1.30 47.00 -20.73
N SER A 37 -0.99 46.14 -19.74
CA SER A 37 -0.01 46.43 -18.70
C SER A 37 1.10 45.41 -18.82
N GLN A 38 2.25 45.89 -19.29
CA GLN A 38 3.49 45.13 -19.33
C GLN A 38 3.88 44.80 -17.88
N SER A 39 3.59 43.59 -17.41
CA SER A 39 4.20 43.08 -16.17
C SER A 39 5.53 42.45 -16.55
N ILE A 40 6.60 43.07 -16.08
CA ILE A 40 7.93 42.45 -16.05
C ILE A 40 7.78 41.21 -15.15
N ALA A 41 7.95 40.03 -15.73
CA ALA A 41 7.95 38.77 -14.98
C ALA A 41 9.14 38.76 -14.01
N GLN A 42 8.90 39.27 -12.82
CA GLN A 42 9.83 39.22 -11.72
C GLN A 42 9.98 37.74 -11.35
N SER A 43 11.14 37.16 -11.69
CA SER A 43 11.44 35.77 -11.39
C SER A 43 11.40 35.58 -9.88
N THR A 44 10.34 34.95 -9.38
CA THR A 44 10.30 34.48 -8.00
C THR A 44 11.45 33.49 -7.81
N PRO A 45 12.30 33.65 -6.78
CA PRO A 45 13.36 32.71 -6.51
C PRO A 45 12.77 31.31 -6.33
N VAL A 46 13.47 30.34 -6.91
CA VAL A 46 13.09 28.93 -7.01
C VAL A 46 12.74 28.40 -5.61
N SER A 47 11.47 28.03 -5.49
CA SER A 47 10.84 27.19 -4.47
C SER A 47 11.72 26.73 -3.30
N ASP A 48 11.49 27.34 -2.13
CA ASP A 48 11.67 26.67 -0.83
C ASP A 48 10.71 25.47 -0.74
N THR A 49 11.08 24.36 -1.38
CA THR A 49 10.37 23.10 -1.21
C THR A 49 10.93 22.46 0.06
N PRO A 50 10.11 22.21 1.10
CA PRO A 50 10.60 21.53 2.29
C PRO A 50 11.24 20.20 1.91
N PRO A 51 12.41 19.85 2.47
CA PRO A 51 13.02 18.56 2.18
C PRO A 51 12.02 17.43 2.51
N PRO A 52 11.97 16.35 1.70
CA PRO A 52 11.03 15.28 1.92
C PRO A 52 11.21 14.71 3.34
N PRO A 53 10.10 14.32 4.00
CA PRO A 53 10.16 13.76 5.34
C PRO A 53 11.10 12.54 5.37
N ARG A 54 12.13 12.61 6.22
CA ARG A 54 13.07 11.52 6.44
C ARG A 54 12.41 10.47 7.32
N TYR A 55 12.02 9.35 6.72
CA TYR A 55 11.45 8.21 7.45
C TYR A 55 12.56 7.28 7.96
N PRO A 56 12.45 6.74 9.19
CA PRO A 56 13.43 5.80 9.71
C PRO A 56 13.40 4.50 8.89
N ARG A 57 14.55 4.13 8.32
CA ARG A 57 14.69 2.86 7.60
C ARG A 57 14.59 1.68 8.58
N ALA A 58 13.72 0.73 8.27
CA ALA A 58 13.64 -0.52 9.03
C ALA A 58 14.96 -1.31 8.93
N PRO A 59 15.47 -1.91 10.02
CA PRO A 59 16.63 -2.80 9.98
C PRO A 59 16.46 -3.94 8.97
N ASP A 60 17.55 -4.36 8.32
CA ASP A 60 17.52 -5.42 7.30
C ASP A 60 17.25 -6.82 7.89
N LEU A 61 17.44 -6.98 9.20
CA LEU A 61 17.04 -8.17 9.96
C LEU A 61 15.52 -8.36 10.02
N LEU A 62 14.73 -7.31 9.80
CA LEU A 62 13.28 -7.40 9.84
C LEU A 62 12.74 -7.83 8.47
N GLN A 63 11.87 -8.84 8.48
CA GLN A 63 11.27 -9.36 7.26
C GLN A 63 10.38 -8.31 6.60
N ARG A 64 10.67 -8.01 5.33
CA ARG A 64 9.83 -7.18 4.48
C ARG A 64 8.86 -8.05 3.70
N VAL A 65 7.58 -7.69 3.71
CA VAL A 65 6.50 -8.39 3.02
C VAL A 65 5.67 -7.41 2.18
N GLY A 66 5.03 -7.90 1.13
CA GLY A 66 4.25 -7.10 0.19
C GLY A 66 4.35 -7.63 -1.23
N LYS A 67 3.51 -7.12 -2.13
CA LYS A 67 3.57 -7.46 -3.56
C LYS A 67 4.56 -6.55 -4.28
N LEU A 68 5.12 -7.05 -5.38
CA LEU A 68 5.90 -6.22 -6.32
C LEU A 68 5.06 -4.99 -6.71
N PHE A 69 5.68 -3.82 -6.64
CA PHE A 69 5.07 -2.49 -6.92
C PHE A 69 4.00 -2.01 -5.93
N GLN A 70 3.82 -2.67 -4.79
CA GLN A 70 2.96 -2.20 -3.70
C GLN A 70 3.79 -1.67 -2.52
N PRO A 71 3.18 -0.92 -1.58
CA PRO A 71 3.87 -0.54 -0.36
C PRO A 71 4.49 -1.75 0.33
N SER A 72 5.76 -1.65 0.70
CA SER A 72 6.42 -2.67 1.51
C SER A 72 5.98 -2.52 2.97
N TYR A 73 5.79 -3.65 3.63
CA TYR A 73 5.46 -3.73 5.04
C TYR A 73 6.55 -4.47 5.78
N ILE A 74 6.72 -4.16 7.06
CA ILE A 74 7.60 -4.89 7.97
C ILE A 74 6.73 -5.85 8.76
N LEU A 75 7.09 -7.12 8.77
CA LEU A 75 6.41 -8.16 9.51
C LEU A 75 6.79 -8.11 10.99
N TYR A 76 5.78 -8.16 11.86
CA TYR A 76 5.99 -8.45 13.27
C TYR A 76 5.96 -9.97 13.46
N ASN A 77 7.10 -10.56 13.79
CA ASN A 77 7.26 -12.02 13.86
C ASN A 77 6.53 -12.60 15.08
N CYS A 78 5.52 -13.43 14.82
CA CYS A 78 4.75 -14.15 15.84
C CYS A 78 5.06 -15.66 15.87
N ASP A 79 5.99 -16.15 15.04
CA ASP A 79 6.31 -17.57 14.95
C ASP A 79 7.12 -18.03 16.16
N LYS A 80 6.53 -18.91 16.96
CA LYS A 80 7.17 -19.46 18.17
C LYS A 80 8.24 -20.50 17.88
N THR A 81 8.29 -21.00 16.65
CA THR A 81 9.29 -21.97 16.22
C THR A 81 10.58 -21.30 15.74
N ASP A 82 10.54 -20.01 15.42
CA ASP A 82 11.71 -19.25 15.02
C ASP A 82 12.58 -18.89 16.25
N PRO A 83 13.85 -19.36 16.32
CA PRO A 83 14.76 -19.06 17.42
C PRO A 83 15.14 -17.57 17.50
N MET A 84 14.98 -16.80 16.42
CA MET A 84 15.26 -15.36 16.38
C MET A 84 14.03 -14.49 16.62
N MET A 85 12.87 -15.09 16.92
CA MET A 85 11.60 -14.39 17.07
C MET A 85 11.68 -13.23 18.08
N GLU A 86 12.25 -13.46 19.26
CA GLU A 86 12.29 -12.42 20.30
C GLU A 86 13.20 -11.25 19.90
N THR A 87 14.38 -11.54 19.33
CA THR A 87 15.27 -10.49 18.80
C THR A 87 14.60 -9.69 17.69
N SER A 88 13.90 -10.37 16.78
CA SER A 88 13.15 -9.73 15.68
C SER A 88 12.03 -8.82 16.22
N ARG A 89 11.25 -9.28 17.21
CA ARG A 89 10.20 -8.48 17.87
C ARG A 89 10.74 -7.24 18.56
N ILE A 90 11.86 -7.36 19.28
CA ILE A 90 12.51 -6.23 19.95
C ILE A 90 12.97 -5.19 18.92
N GLN A 91 13.64 -5.64 17.85
CA GLN A 91 14.09 -4.76 16.76
C GLN A 91 12.92 -4.10 16.05
N PHE A 92 11.83 -4.85 15.82
CA PHE A 92 10.60 -4.33 15.25
C PHE A 92 10.02 -3.21 16.10
N VAL A 93 9.81 -3.43 17.40
CA VAL A 93 9.21 -2.43 18.29
C VAL A 93 10.12 -1.21 18.41
N LYS A 94 11.44 -1.41 18.55
CA LYS A 94 12.42 -0.32 18.59
C LYS A 94 12.36 0.54 17.33
N TRP A 95 12.32 -0.09 16.15
CA TRP A 95 12.17 0.62 14.88
C TRP A 95 10.81 1.33 14.80
N TRP A 96 9.72 0.63 15.10
CA TRP A 96 8.36 1.14 14.97
C TRP A 96 8.17 2.41 15.80
N LEU A 97 8.67 2.45 17.03
CA LEU A 97 8.58 3.63 17.91
C LEU A 97 9.24 4.89 17.34
N MET A 98 10.19 4.74 16.40
CA MET A 98 10.84 5.87 15.71
C MET A 98 10.03 6.40 14.52
N THR A 99 9.00 5.67 14.08
CA THR A 99 8.18 6.04 12.91
C THR A 99 7.16 7.13 13.24
N GLU A 100 6.56 7.73 12.20
CA GLU A 100 5.51 8.73 12.35
C GLU A 100 4.33 8.19 13.18
N PHE A 101 3.94 6.94 12.96
CA PHE A 101 2.82 6.34 13.69
C PHE A 101 3.24 5.77 15.05
N GLY A 102 4.42 5.17 15.17
CA GLY A 102 4.85 4.61 16.44
C GLY A 102 5.29 5.65 17.47
N SER A 103 5.63 6.88 17.07
CA SER A 103 5.93 7.99 17.99
C SER A 103 4.69 8.58 18.66
N LYS A 104 3.50 8.32 18.11
CA LYS A 104 2.20 8.80 18.64
C LYS A 104 1.80 8.02 19.90
N LYS A 105 1.70 8.71 21.05
CA LYS A 105 1.46 8.09 22.38
C LYS A 105 0.13 7.32 22.44
N GLU A 106 -0.90 7.81 21.77
CA GLU A 106 -2.21 7.16 21.66
C GLU A 106 -2.15 5.84 20.90
N LEU A 107 -1.27 5.74 19.89
CA LEU A 107 -1.04 4.51 19.14
C LEU A 107 -0.21 3.52 19.94
N GLN A 108 0.82 3.96 20.65
CA GLN A 108 1.59 3.10 21.57
C GLN A 108 0.71 2.43 22.64
N LYS A 109 -0.28 3.16 23.16
CA LYS A 109 -1.21 2.61 24.17
C LYS A 109 -2.23 1.63 23.57
N SER A 110 -2.65 1.85 22.34
CA SER A 110 -3.73 1.09 21.69
C SER A 110 -3.23 -0.13 20.93
N ILE A 111 -2.12 -0.01 20.20
CA ILE A 111 -1.50 -1.09 19.43
C ILE A 111 -0.62 -1.93 20.36
N ARG A 112 -1.05 -3.16 20.64
CA ARG A 112 -0.33 -4.11 21.49
C ARG A 112 0.08 -5.33 20.67
N TRP A 113 1.22 -5.24 20.00
CA TRP A 113 1.75 -6.25 19.08
C TRP A 113 1.71 -7.69 19.67
N ASP A 114 2.09 -7.88 20.93
CA ASP A 114 2.24 -9.21 21.53
C ASP A 114 0.95 -9.89 21.99
N THR A 115 -0.12 -9.12 22.23
CA THR A 115 -1.26 -9.59 23.07
C THR A 115 -2.46 -10.04 22.26
N ILE A 116 -2.41 -9.85 20.96
CA ILE A 116 -3.58 -9.80 20.10
C ILE A 116 -4.06 -11.20 19.69
N HIS A 117 -3.14 -12.13 19.44
CA HIS A 117 -3.44 -13.49 18.97
C HIS A 117 -4.18 -14.34 20.03
N LYS A 118 -4.18 -13.91 21.30
CA LYS A 118 -4.82 -14.63 22.41
C LYS A 118 -6.33 -14.41 22.54
N LYS A 119 -6.93 -13.53 21.71
CA LYS A 119 -8.29 -13.01 21.94
C LYS A 119 -9.35 -13.46 20.93
N SER A 120 -8.99 -14.00 19.77
CA SER A 120 -9.96 -14.42 18.75
C SER A 120 -9.31 -15.28 17.66
N ASP A 121 -10.03 -16.31 17.21
CA ASP A 121 -9.60 -17.22 16.13
C ASP A 121 -9.35 -16.52 14.80
N VAL A 122 -9.96 -15.35 14.58
CA VAL A 122 -9.77 -14.55 13.36
C VAL A 122 -8.30 -14.22 13.13
N TRP A 123 -7.51 -14.06 14.20
CA TRP A 123 -6.08 -13.76 14.12
C TRP A 123 -5.22 -14.88 13.54
N SER A 124 -5.71 -16.12 13.50
CA SER A 124 -4.99 -17.23 12.86
C SER A 124 -4.81 -17.04 11.35
N SER A 125 -5.62 -16.17 10.72
CA SER A 125 -5.59 -15.91 9.29
C SER A 125 -4.85 -14.63 8.91
N PHE A 126 -4.23 -13.94 9.87
CA PHE A 126 -3.57 -12.65 9.65
C PHE A 126 -2.26 -12.50 10.41
N ASP A 127 -1.28 -11.92 9.73
CA ASP A 127 -0.03 -11.50 10.32
C ASP A 127 -0.06 -10.00 10.64
N GLN A 128 0.55 -9.61 11.75
CA GLN A 128 0.68 -8.20 12.11
C GLN A 128 1.82 -7.56 11.34
N VAL A 129 1.57 -6.38 10.77
CA VAL A 129 2.57 -5.66 9.96
C VAL A 129 2.51 -4.15 10.22
N ALA A 130 3.59 -3.44 9.91
CA ALA A 130 3.60 -1.99 9.85
C ALA A 130 4.08 -1.52 8.47
N ASN A 131 3.53 -0.43 7.96
CA ASN A 131 4.02 0.18 6.72
C ASN A 131 5.51 0.54 6.88
N ALA A 132 6.37 0.12 5.94
CA ALA A 132 7.82 0.28 6.09
C ALA A 132 8.30 1.73 6.07
N ARG A 133 7.48 2.65 5.55
CA ARG A 133 7.80 4.08 5.48
C ARG A 133 7.20 4.84 6.66
N THR A 134 5.89 4.73 6.85
CA THR A 134 5.18 5.54 7.86
C THR A 134 5.10 4.87 9.23
N GLY A 135 5.25 3.55 9.29
CA GLY A 135 4.98 2.74 10.47
C GLY A 135 3.48 2.55 10.76
N GLU A 136 2.59 2.90 9.81
CA GLU A 136 1.15 2.70 10.02
C GLU A 136 0.85 1.22 10.33
N PRO A 137 0.20 0.90 11.46
CA PRO A 137 -0.09 -0.47 11.84
C PRO A 137 -1.22 -1.06 10.98
N LYS A 138 -0.99 -2.24 10.43
CA LYS A 138 -1.94 -2.99 9.61
C LYS A 138 -1.89 -4.48 9.96
N VAL A 139 -2.75 -5.26 9.31
CA VAL A 139 -2.70 -6.72 9.33
C VAL A 139 -2.72 -7.24 7.90
N MET A 140 -1.94 -8.28 7.61
CA MET A 140 -1.83 -8.89 6.28
C MET A 140 -2.49 -10.26 6.30
N CYS A 141 -3.39 -10.54 5.36
CA CYS A 141 -4.05 -11.83 5.28
C CYS A 141 -3.10 -12.90 4.76
N ASN A 142 -2.99 -14.03 5.46
CA ASN A 142 -2.02 -15.08 5.14
C ASN A 142 -2.40 -15.80 3.83
N ARG A 143 -3.69 -15.80 3.45
CA ARG A 143 -4.21 -16.42 2.21
C ARG A 143 -3.99 -15.53 0.98
N CYS A 144 -4.58 -14.34 0.98
CA CYS A 144 -4.61 -13.47 -0.21
C CYS A 144 -3.55 -12.35 -0.19
N GLN A 145 -2.77 -12.24 0.90
CA GLN A 145 -1.71 -11.24 1.10
C GLN A 145 -2.21 -9.79 0.93
N SER A 146 -3.53 -9.57 1.07
CA SER A 146 -4.10 -8.23 1.16
C SER A 146 -3.92 -7.67 2.55
N VAL A 147 -3.74 -6.36 2.60
CA VAL A 147 -3.54 -5.62 3.84
C VAL A 147 -4.84 -4.96 4.27
N VAL A 148 -5.20 -5.15 5.53
CA VAL A 148 -6.42 -4.64 6.16
C VAL A 148 -6.05 -3.73 7.33
N VAL A 149 -6.94 -2.81 7.69
CA VAL A 149 -6.76 -1.92 8.84
C VAL A 149 -6.58 -2.73 10.13
N HIS A 150 -5.61 -2.33 10.96
CA HIS A 150 -5.38 -2.97 12.24
C HIS A 150 -6.55 -2.69 13.21
N PRO A 151 -7.16 -3.69 13.88
CA PRO A 151 -8.35 -3.52 14.72
C PRO A 151 -8.25 -2.51 15.85
N ARG A 152 -7.04 -2.31 16.36
CA ARG A 152 -6.75 -1.33 17.43
C ARG A 152 -6.37 0.04 16.90
N PHE A 153 -6.12 0.16 15.60
CA PHE A 153 -5.91 1.45 14.96
C PHE A 153 -7.27 2.14 14.79
N ASN A 154 -7.37 3.40 15.21
CA ASN A 154 -8.61 4.22 15.15
C ASN A 154 -9.90 3.50 15.59
N ARG A 155 -9.80 2.60 16.58
CA ARG A 155 -10.93 1.82 17.11
C ARG A 155 -11.74 1.06 16.05
N SER A 156 -11.11 0.65 14.94
CA SER A 156 -11.80 -0.04 13.84
C SER A 156 -12.45 -1.37 14.23
N GLY A 157 -11.99 -2.02 15.31
CA GLY A 157 -12.51 -3.31 15.75
C GLY A 157 -12.15 -4.46 14.80
N PRO A 158 -12.61 -5.70 15.07
CA PRO A 158 -12.26 -6.87 14.27
C PRO A 158 -13.06 -6.98 12.97
N SER A 159 -14.08 -6.13 12.76
CA SER A 159 -14.99 -6.20 11.62
C SER A 159 -14.28 -6.13 10.26
N PRO A 160 -13.26 -5.27 10.03
CA PRO A 160 -12.52 -5.26 8.76
C PRO A 160 -11.88 -6.61 8.43
N MET A 161 -11.32 -7.30 9.44
CA MET A 161 -10.72 -8.62 9.26
C MET A 161 -11.79 -9.69 8.95
N LYS A 162 -12.89 -9.70 9.70
CA LYS A 162 -13.99 -10.64 9.48
C LYS A 162 -14.62 -10.46 8.09
N ASN A 163 -14.93 -9.22 7.72
CA ASN A 163 -15.48 -8.88 6.42
C ASN A 163 -14.53 -9.27 5.29
N HIS A 164 -13.22 -9.08 5.50
CA HIS A 164 -12.20 -9.52 4.55
C HIS A 164 -12.24 -11.04 4.31
N LEU A 165 -12.25 -11.85 5.38
CA LEU A 165 -12.30 -13.32 5.26
C LEU A 165 -13.58 -13.80 4.56
N ASN A 166 -14.69 -13.09 4.72
CA ASN A 166 -15.96 -13.42 4.07
C ASN A 166 -16.06 -12.88 2.63
N SER A 167 -15.12 -12.04 2.18
CA SER A 167 -15.15 -11.47 0.84
C SER A 167 -14.83 -12.51 -0.23
N ALA A 168 -15.49 -12.42 -1.39
CA ALA A 168 -15.19 -13.29 -2.53
C ALA A 168 -13.71 -13.19 -2.95
N TYR A 169 -13.13 -11.99 -2.90
CA TYR A 169 -11.73 -11.76 -3.25
C TYR A 169 -10.76 -12.56 -2.37
N CYS A 170 -10.99 -12.68 -1.05
CA CYS A 170 -10.13 -13.47 -0.17
C CYS A 170 -10.26 -14.98 -0.43
N ASN A 171 -11.44 -15.43 -0.88
CA ASN A 171 -11.75 -16.83 -1.11
C ASN A 171 -11.48 -17.30 -2.54
N GLN A 172 -11.13 -16.39 -3.44
CA GLN A 172 -10.78 -16.75 -4.82
C GLN A 172 -9.47 -17.54 -4.85
N PRO A 173 -9.45 -18.69 -5.56
CA PRO A 173 -8.21 -19.41 -5.80
C PRO A 173 -7.27 -18.52 -6.64
N ARG A 174 -6.04 -18.35 -6.19
CA ARG A 174 -5.05 -17.61 -6.98
C ARG A 174 -4.78 -18.38 -8.26
N LYS A 175 -5.05 -17.76 -9.41
CA LYS A 175 -4.57 -18.23 -10.70
C LYS A 175 -3.04 -18.15 -10.66
N THR A 176 -2.40 -19.24 -10.27
CA THR A 176 -0.97 -19.40 -10.53
C THR A 176 -0.87 -19.61 -12.03
N THR A 177 -0.57 -18.55 -12.78
CA THR A 177 -0.02 -18.72 -14.11
C THR A 177 1.33 -19.40 -13.90
N LYS A 178 1.32 -20.74 -13.83
CA LYS A 178 2.53 -21.56 -13.86
C LYS A 178 3.06 -21.49 -15.29
N GLN A 179 3.57 -20.33 -15.69
CA GLN A 179 4.59 -20.33 -16.73
C GLN A 179 5.78 -21.01 -16.06
N SER A 180 6.08 -22.24 -16.51
CA SER A 180 7.30 -22.92 -16.06
C SER A 180 8.47 -21.99 -16.36
N ILE A 181 9.48 -21.97 -15.50
CA ILE A 181 10.74 -21.26 -15.77
C ILE A 181 11.27 -21.69 -17.16
N ASP A 182 11.07 -22.95 -17.53
CA ASP A 182 11.43 -23.49 -18.86
C ASP A 182 10.70 -22.80 -20.01
N GLN A 183 9.47 -22.34 -19.80
CA GLN A 183 8.68 -21.64 -20.82
C GLN A 183 9.20 -20.22 -21.04
N LEU A 184 9.64 -19.56 -19.97
CA LEU A 184 10.25 -18.22 -20.05
C LEU A 184 11.64 -18.26 -20.70
N LEU A 185 12.43 -19.31 -20.44
CA LEU A 185 13.76 -19.47 -21.03
C LEU A 185 13.73 -19.76 -22.54
N ARG A 186 12.68 -20.43 -23.04
CA ARG A 186 12.52 -20.70 -24.48
C ARG A 186 12.08 -19.49 -25.30
N GLU A 187 11.54 -18.46 -24.66
CA GLU A 187 11.05 -17.25 -25.34
C GLU A 187 12.14 -16.18 -25.51
N MET A 188 13.40 -16.45 -25.11
CA MET A 188 14.54 -15.59 -25.45
C MET A 188 14.98 -15.86 -26.90
N PRO A 189 14.95 -14.85 -27.80
CA PRO A 189 15.51 -15.01 -29.14
C PRO A 189 17.04 -15.12 -29.08
N ASP A 190 17.57 -16.28 -29.46
CA ASP A 190 18.98 -16.46 -29.82
C ASP A 190 19.27 -15.67 -31.09
N ASN A 191 19.68 -14.41 -30.95
CA ASN A 191 20.31 -13.69 -32.04
C ASN A 191 21.83 -13.89 -31.91
N PRO A 192 22.47 -14.73 -32.74
CA PRO A 192 23.92 -14.79 -32.77
C PRO A 192 24.46 -13.44 -33.27
N PRO A 193 25.59 -12.94 -32.72
CA PRO A 193 26.26 -11.78 -33.30
C PRO A 193 26.70 -12.13 -34.72
N GLU A 194 26.24 -11.34 -35.69
CA GLU A 194 26.73 -11.38 -37.07
C GLU A 194 28.26 -11.18 -37.06
N GLU A 195 29.02 -12.15 -37.56
CA GLU A 195 30.45 -12.02 -37.78
C GLU A 195 30.70 -11.07 -38.96
N ASP A 196 31.36 -9.95 -38.66
CA ASP A 196 31.81 -8.97 -39.64
C ASP A 196 33.08 -9.49 -40.34
N PRO A 197 33.13 -9.62 -41.69
CA PRO A 197 34.30 -10.17 -42.38
C PRO A 197 35.47 -9.19 -42.32
N GLN A 198 36.57 -9.61 -41.69
CA GLN A 198 37.81 -8.84 -41.66
C GLN A 198 38.37 -8.64 -43.08
N VAL A 199 38.40 -7.38 -43.51
CA VAL A 199 39.13 -6.91 -44.69
C VAL A 199 40.63 -6.96 -44.38
N TYR A 200 41.34 -7.95 -44.94
CA TYR A 200 42.79 -7.97 -45.00
C TYR A 200 43.26 -6.86 -45.96
N HIS A 201 43.95 -5.85 -45.42
CA HIS A 201 44.78 -4.97 -46.23
C HIS A 201 46.22 -5.48 -46.21
N ASP A 202 46.67 -5.79 -47.41
CA ASP A 202 47.98 -6.34 -47.75
C ASP A 202 49.07 -5.26 -47.82
N HIS A 203 50.31 -5.73 -47.63
CA HIS A 203 51.60 -5.15 -48.03
C HIS A 203 52.29 -4.08 -47.15
N PRO A 204 53.63 -3.91 -47.30
CA PRO A 204 54.67 -4.94 -47.28
C PRO A 204 55.92 -4.52 -46.43
N SER A 205 56.72 -5.50 -46.02
CA SER A 205 58.11 -5.30 -45.54
C SER A 205 59.01 -4.71 -46.64
N PRO A 206 60.14 -4.03 -46.32
CA PRO A 206 61.40 -4.79 -46.27
C PRO A 206 62.53 -4.25 -45.33
N ILE A 207 63.27 -5.22 -44.72
CA ILE A 207 64.75 -5.48 -44.73
C ILE A 207 65.65 -4.34 -44.16
N PRO A 208 66.74 -4.57 -43.35
CA PRO A 208 67.88 -5.38 -43.82
C PRO A 208 68.97 -5.99 -42.88
N HIS A 209 69.84 -6.78 -43.54
CA HIS A 209 71.25 -7.19 -43.26
C HIS A 209 71.49 -8.27 -42.18
N CYS A 210 72.33 -9.32 -42.35
CA CYS A 210 73.50 -9.59 -43.21
C CYS A 210 73.45 -11.00 -43.83
#